data_AF-A0A7S2HCI7-F1
#
_entry.id   AF-A0A7S2HCI7-F1
#
_cell.length_a   1.000
_cell.length_b   1.000
_cell.length_c   1.000
_cell.angle_alpha   90.00
_cell.angle_beta   90.00
_cell.angle_gamma   90.00
#
_symmetry.space_group_name_H-M   'P 1'
#
loop_
_entity.id
_entity.type
_entity.pdbx_description
1 polymer ?
#
loop_
_entity_poly.entity_id
_entity_poly.type
_entity_poly.pdbx_seq_one_letter_code
_entity_poly.pdbx_strand_id
1 'polypeptide(L)'
;VFRRRVAAAAASPHKGYMVVNYWRPALSQTGTGHFSPVAGYHPESDSALILDVARFKYAPYWVPLPRLFKAMRPNGPNNQPRGYSVVKAERLASSRQKEDQGCQAPCSQGRWCKRK
;
A
#
# COMPACT_ATOMS: atom_id res chain seq x y z
N VAL A 1 -12.21 10.58 4.90
CA VAL A 1 -11.94 9.44 3.97
C VAL A 1 -10.44 9.19 3.76
N PHE A 2 -9.63 10.21 3.41
CA PHE A 2 -8.20 10.04 3.07
C PHE A 2 -7.36 9.38 4.18
N ARG A 3 -7.41 9.88 5.43
CA ARG A 3 -6.71 9.28 6.59
C ARG A 3 -6.95 7.78 6.74
N ARG A 4 -8.21 7.35 6.65
CA ARG A 4 -8.59 5.93 6.74
C ARG A 4 -7.94 5.09 5.62
N ARG A 5 -7.80 5.64 4.42
CA ARG A 5 -7.15 4.96 3.28
C ARG A 5 -5.63 4.85 3.50
N VAL A 6 -5.00 5.90 4.00
CA VAL A 6 -3.57 5.89 4.36
C VAL A 6 -3.29 4.85 5.45
N ALA A 7 -4.06 4.88 6.54
CA ALA A 7 -3.94 3.90 7.62
C ALA A 7 -4.14 2.46 7.12
N ALA A 8 -5.15 2.22 6.29
CA ALA A 8 -5.40 0.89 5.74
C ALA A 8 -4.27 0.39 4.82
N ALA A 9 -3.69 1.27 4.00
CA ALA A 9 -2.58 0.92 3.11
C ALA A 9 -1.28 0.67 3.88
N ALA A 10 -1.04 1.41 4.97
CA ALA A 10 0.14 1.25 5.82
C ALA A 10 0.07 0.01 6.73
N ALA A 11 -1.12 -0.51 7.03
CA ALA A 11 -1.31 -1.56 8.03
C ALA A 11 -0.97 -2.98 7.53
N SER A 12 -1.14 -3.29 6.24
CA SER A 12 -0.91 -4.65 5.73
C SER A 12 -0.72 -4.69 4.21
N PRO A 13 0.21 -5.51 3.70
CA PRO A 13 0.40 -5.69 2.25
C PRO A 13 -0.84 -6.26 1.55
N HIS A 14 -1.71 -6.98 2.27
CA HIS A 14 -2.96 -7.53 1.71
C HIS A 14 -4.05 -6.47 1.48
N LYS A 15 -3.92 -5.27 2.07
CA LYS A 15 -4.91 -4.19 1.90
C LYS A 15 -4.62 -3.30 0.70
N GLY A 16 -3.47 -3.46 0.06
CA GLY A 16 -3.01 -2.70 -1.08
C GLY A 16 -2.02 -1.60 -0.72
N TYR A 17 -1.27 -1.15 -1.71
CA TYR A 17 -0.31 -0.06 -1.61
C TYR A 17 -0.93 1.23 -2.11
N MET A 18 -0.65 2.34 -1.42
CA MET A 18 -1.12 3.65 -1.81
C MET A 18 0.01 4.44 -2.47
N VAL A 19 -0.25 4.96 -3.67
CA VAL A 19 0.64 5.90 -4.37
C VAL A 19 -0.04 7.25 -4.41
N VAL A 20 0.64 8.29 -3.92
CA VAL A 20 0.13 9.67 -3.92
C VAL A 20 0.75 10.45 -5.07
N ASN A 21 -0.07 11.26 -5.74
CA ASN A 21 0.31 12.28 -6.70
C ASN A 21 0.14 13.65 -6.03
N TYR A 22 1.23 14.38 -5.79
CA TYR A 22 1.18 15.65 -5.07
C TYR A 22 2.04 16.74 -5.75
N TRP A 23 1.74 17.99 -5.42
CA TRP A 23 2.49 19.16 -5.87
C TRP A 23 3.61 19.48 -4.88
N ARG A 24 4.88 19.32 -5.29
CA ARG A 24 6.05 19.51 -4.41
C ARG A 24 6.11 20.90 -3.75
N PRO A 25 5.83 22.01 -4.46
CA PRO A 25 5.87 23.33 -3.82
C PRO A 25 4.88 23.50 -2.67
N ALA A 26 3.75 22.79 -2.66
CA ALA A 26 2.83 22.80 -1.52
C ALA A 26 3.41 22.16 -0.25
N LEU A 27 4.46 21.34 -0.40
CA LEU A 27 5.25 20.75 0.68
C LEU A 27 6.59 21.45 0.90
N SER A 28 6.78 22.65 0.34
CA SER A 28 8.04 23.41 0.41
C SER A 28 9.22 22.67 -0.23
N GLN A 29 8.95 21.85 -1.24
CA GLN A 29 9.96 21.13 -2.01
C GLN A 29 10.11 21.73 -3.40
N THR A 30 11.33 21.73 -3.92
CA THR A 30 11.60 22.15 -5.30
C THR A 30 11.13 21.10 -6.31
N GLY A 31 10.63 21.56 -7.47
CA GLY A 31 10.11 20.73 -8.55
C GLY A 31 8.62 20.95 -8.78
N THR A 32 7.99 20.02 -9.50
CA THR A 32 6.60 20.13 -9.94
C THR A 32 5.73 19.01 -9.32
N GLY A 33 4.88 18.36 -10.13
CA GLY A 33 4.11 17.20 -9.67
C GLY A 33 5.00 15.99 -9.43
N HIS A 34 4.67 15.17 -8.44
CA HIS A 34 5.44 13.98 -8.11
C HIS A 34 4.58 12.83 -7.61
N PHE A 35 5.03 11.59 -7.89
CA PHE A 35 4.41 10.36 -7.44
C PHE A 35 5.32 9.64 -6.46
N SER A 36 4.78 9.18 -5.34
CA SER A 36 5.54 8.36 -4.39
C SER A 36 4.60 7.43 -3.62
N PRO A 37 5.04 6.24 -3.22
CA PRO A 37 4.28 5.39 -2.34
C PRO A 37 4.25 5.93 -0.90
N VAL A 38 3.13 5.69 -0.23
CA VAL A 38 2.99 5.86 1.22
C VAL A 38 3.35 4.53 1.88
N ALA A 39 4.34 4.54 2.78
CA ALA A 39 4.83 3.34 3.43
C ALA A 39 4.49 3.22 4.92
N GLY A 40 3.97 4.28 5.52
CA GLY A 40 3.69 4.30 6.95
C GLY A 40 2.66 5.34 7.31
N TYR A 41 1.96 5.08 8.42
CA TYR A 41 1.06 6.02 9.07
C TYR A 41 1.41 6.07 10.56
N HIS A 42 1.66 7.28 11.07
CA HIS A 42 1.92 7.53 12.48
C HIS A 42 0.69 8.19 13.12
N PRO A 43 -0.07 7.49 14.00
CA PRO A 43 -1.33 8.01 14.53
C PRO A 43 -1.18 9.25 15.40
N GLU A 44 -0.17 9.29 16.27
CA GLU A 44 0.00 10.36 17.26
C GLU A 44 0.33 11.71 16.60
N SER A 45 1.20 11.71 15.58
CA SER A 45 1.53 12.92 14.82
C SER A 45 0.67 13.12 13.55
N ASP A 46 -0.34 12.27 13.35
CA ASP A 46 -1.21 12.21 12.17
C ASP A 46 -0.45 12.37 10.84
N SER A 47 0.66 11.65 10.70
CA SER A 47 1.61 11.81 9.60
C SER A 47 1.75 10.57 8.74
N ALA A 48 2.00 10.76 7.44
CA ALA A 48 2.27 9.71 6.48
C ALA A 48 3.76 9.69 6.12
N LEU A 49 4.35 8.50 6.00
CA LEU A 49 5.71 8.32 5.51
C LEU A 49 5.69 8.23 3.99
N ILE A 50 6.34 9.20 3.33
CA ILE A 50 6.52 9.22 1.88
C ILE A 50 7.89 8.61 1.55
N LEU A 51 7.90 7.53 0.76
CA LEU A 51 9.15 7.03 0.18
C LEU A 51 9.40 7.74 -1.14
N ASP A 52 10.05 8.90 -1.09
CA ASP A 52 10.36 9.69 -2.28
C ASP A 52 11.23 8.88 -3.26
N VAL A 53 10.74 8.67 -4.48
CA VAL A 53 11.45 7.88 -5.49
C VAL A 53 12.59 8.68 -6.14
N ALA A 54 12.58 10.01 -6.00
CA ALA A 54 13.69 10.88 -6.41
C ALA A 54 14.77 10.91 -5.31
N ARG A 55 15.36 9.74 -5.02
CA ARG A 55 16.34 9.53 -3.92
C ARG A 55 17.58 10.40 -4.02
N PHE A 56 17.91 10.89 -5.22
CA PHE A 56 19.00 11.85 -5.43
C PHE A 56 18.71 13.24 -4.83
N LYS A 57 17.45 13.51 -4.44
CA LYS A 57 16.98 14.83 -4.03
C LYS A 57 16.43 14.86 -2.61
N TYR A 58 15.64 13.87 -2.24
CA TYR A 58 15.03 13.79 -0.92
C TYR A 58 15.09 12.37 -0.38
N ALA A 59 15.47 12.24 0.88
CA ALA A 59 15.31 11.01 1.65
C ALA A 59 13.82 10.77 1.94
N PRO A 60 13.40 9.55 2.34
CA PRO A 60 12.07 9.31 2.89
C PRO A 60 11.75 10.27 4.04
N TYR A 61 10.53 10.81 4.08
CA TYR A 61 10.14 11.83 5.05
C TYR A 61 8.71 11.68 5.52
N TRP A 62 8.45 12.15 6.74
CA TRP A 62 7.11 12.23 7.31
C TRP A 62 6.43 13.55 6.93
N VAL A 63 5.16 13.47 6.53
CA VAL A 63 4.34 14.64 6.22
C VAL A 63 3.01 14.57 6.97
N PRO A 64 2.57 15.67 7.63
CA PRO A 64 1.24 15.72 8.23
C PRO A 64 0.16 15.50 7.16
N LEU A 65 -0.81 14.63 7.45
CA LEU A 65 -1.89 14.26 6.53
C LEU A 65 -2.65 15.47 5.97
N PRO A 66 -2.98 16.52 6.75
CA PRO A 66 -3.63 17.72 6.21
C PRO A 66 -2.77 18.44 5.17
N ARG A 67 -1.44 18.47 5.35
CA ARG A 67 -0.51 19.09 4.39
C ARG A 67 -0.43 18.25 3.12
N LEU A 68 -0.29 16.93 3.25
CA LEU A 68 -0.30 16.02 2.11
C LEU A 68 -1.60 16.12 1.31
N PHE A 69 -2.75 16.16 2.00
CA PHE A 69 -4.04 16.32 1.34
C PHE A 69 -4.15 17.64 0.57
N LYS A 70 -3.71 18.75 1.16
CA LYS A 70 -3.66 20.04 0.48
C LYS A 70 -2.73 19.99 -0.75
N ALA A 71 -1.61 19.30 -0.68
CA ALA A 71 -0.66 19.16 -1.79
C ALA A 71 -1.23 18.36 -2.98
N MET A 72 -2.29 17.57 -2.80
CA MET A 72 -2.98 16.86 -3.89
C MET A 72 -4.03 17.73 -4.61
N ARG A 73 -4.46 18.86 -4.03
CA ARG A 73 -5.53 19.70 -4.60
C ARG A 73 -5.18 20.41 -5.91
N PRO A 74 -3.94 20.92 -6.14
CA PRO A 74 -3.62 21.62 -7.37
C PRO A 74 -3.82 20.76 -8.61
N ASN A 75 -4.28 21.37 -9.70
CA ASN A 75 -4.53 20.66 -10.97
C ASN A 75 -3.24 20.23 -11.66
N GLY A 76 -3.24 19.01 -12.18
CA GLY A 76 -2.18 18.45 -13.01
C GLY A 76 -2.20 18.98 -14.43
N PRO A 77 -1.31 18.47 -15.30
CA PRO A 77 -1.27 18.85 -16.72
C PRO A 77 -2.57 18.60 -17.48
N ASN A 78 -3.40 17.66 -17.02
CA ASN A 78 -4.72 17.33 -17.59
C ASN A 78 -5.86 18.23 -17.06
N ASN A 79 -5.53 19.32 -16.37
CA ASN A 79 -6.49 20.22 -15.71
C ASN A 79 -7.43 19.53 -14.70
N GLN A 80 -7.04 18.39 -14.15
CA GLN A 80 -7.75 17.70 -13.08
C GLN A 80 -6.94 17.75 -11.78
N PRO A 81 -7.59 17.72 -10.60
CA PRO A 81 -6.86 17.63 -9.35
C PRO A 81 -6.00 16.37 -9.32
N ARG A 82 -4.89 16.43 -8.58
CA ARG A 82 -4.11 15.23 -8.28
C ARG A 82 -4.88 14.36 -7.27
N GLY A 83 -4.20 13.42 -6.62
CA GLY A 83 -4.86 12.51 -5.71
C GLY A 83 -4.00 11.32 -5.39
N TYR A 84 -4.61 10.16 -5.27
CA TYR A 84 -3.91 8.92 -4.96
C TYR A 84 -4.58 7.75 -5.66
N SER A 85 -3.79 6.70 -5.87
CA SER A 85 -4.26 5.40 -6.35
C SER A 85 -3.97 4.35 -5.28
N VAL A 86 -4.88 3.40 -5.10
CA VAL A 86 -4.65 2.22 -4.27
C VAL A 86 -4.50 1.03 -5.20
N VAL A 87 -3.30 0.46 -5.22
CA VAL A 87 -2.95 -0.68 -6.06
C VAL A 87 -3.07 -1.94 -5.22
N LYS A 88 -3.78 -2.94 -5.74
CA LYS A 88 -3.93 -4.25 -5.12
C LYS A 88 -3.60 -5.31 -6.17
N ALA A 89 -2.91 -6.36 -5.76
CA ALA A 89 -2.90 -7.56 -6.56
C ALA A 89 -4.33 -8.08 -6.67
N GLU A 90 -4.78 -8.39 -7.88
CA GLU A 90 -5.96 -9.22 -8.03
C GLU A 90 -5.70 -10.52 -7.27
N ARG A 91 -6.66 -10.92 -6.44
CA ARG A 91 -6.66 -12.31 -6.00
C ARG A 91 -6.90 -13.12 -7.26
N LEU A 92 -5.86 -13.76 -7.78
CA LEU A 92 -6.05 -14.91 -8.65
C LEU A 92 -7.04 -15.82 -7.91
N ALA A 93 -8.22 -16.04 -8.51
CA ALA A 93 -9.17 -17.01 -7.98
C ALA A 93 -8.39 -18.30 -7.76
N SER A 94 -8.39 -18.80 -6.52
CA SER A 94 -7.50 -19.87 -6.09
C SER A 94 -7.82 -21.16 -6.84
N SER A 95 -7.16 -21.42 -7.96
CA SER A 95 -6.99 -22.77 -8.50
C SER A 95 -5.75 -23.40 -7.86
N ARG A 96 -5.90 -23.72 -6.56
CA ARG A 96 -5.13 -24.71 -5.78
C ARG A 96 -5.29 -24.44 -4.28
N GLN A 97 -6.50 -24.68 -3.76
CA GLN A 97 -6.58 -25.39 -2.50
C GLN A 97 -6.75 -26.86 -2.88
N LYS A 98 -5.63 -27.59 -3.01
CA LYS A 98 -5.70 -29.02 -2.78
C LYS A 98 -5.79 -29.11 -1.27
N GLU A 99 -6.99 -29.38 -0.78
CA GLU A 99 -7.23 -29.66 0.61
C GLU A 99 -6.17 -30.62 1.13
N ASP A 100 -5.43 -30.18 2.15
CA ASP A 100 -4.80 -31.10 3.09
C ASP A 100 -5.93 -31.67 3.95
N GLN A 101 -6.80 -32.48 3.32
CA GLN A 101 -7.68 -33.40 4.01
C GLN A 101 -6.74 -34.49 4.57
N GLY A 102 -6.16 -34.20 5.73
CA GLY A 102 -5.56 -35.22 6.56
C GLY A 102 -6.57 -36.36 6.70
N CYS A 103 -6.15 -37.58 6.35
CA CYS A 103 -6.94 -38.79 6.53
C CYS A 103 -7.44 -38.87 7.98
N GLN A 104 -8.67 -38.42 8.23
CA GLN A 104 -9.43 -38.81 9.41
C GLN A 104 -10.09 -40.16 9.10
N ALA A 105 -9.26 -41.19 9.02
CA ALA A 105 -9.73 -42.57 9.11
C ALA A 105 -9.09 -43.18 10.36
N PRO A 106 -9.84 -43.43 11.44
CA PRO A 106 -9.36 -44.30 12.49
C PRO A 106 -9.59 -45.72 11.99
N CYS A 107 -8.53 -46.47 11.67
CA CYS A 107 -8.61 -47.90 11.85
C CYS A 107 -7.25 -48.58 11.89
N SER A 108 -6.94 -49.04 13.10
CA SER A 108 -6.26 -50.29 13.40
C SER A 108 -6.05 -51.22 12.21
N GLN A 109 -4.79 -51.36 11.79
CA GLN A 109 -4.08 -52.61 11.47
C GLN A 109 -2.94 -52.26 10.53
N GLY A 110 -1.71 -52.35 11.06
CA GLY A 110 -0.50 -51.92 10.40
C GLY A 110 -0.34 -52.48 9.00
N ARG A 111 -0.29 -51.60 8.00
CA ARG A 111 0.35 -51.81 6.71
C ARG A 111 0.77 -50.47 6.14
N TRP A 112 2.08 -50.29 5.95
CA TRP A 112 2.70 -49.10 5.40
C TRP A 112 2.35 -48.96 3.91
N CYS A 113 1.65 -47.89 3.54
CA CYS A 113 1.37 -47.56 2.14
C CYS A 113 2.63 -46.92 1.52
N LYS A 114 3.30 -47.61 0.58
CA LYS A 114 4.41 -47.02 -0.18
C LYS A 114 3.85 -46.01 -1.18
N ARG A 115 4.33 -44.76 -1.09
CA ARG A 115 4.07 -43.69 -2.07
C ARG A 115 4.76 -44.05 -3.40
N LYS A 116 4.04 -43.97 -4.51
CA LYS A 116 4.62 -43.87 -5.86
C LYS A 116 4.94 -42.41 -6.16
#